data_AF-A0AA39VX89-F1
#
_entry.id   AF-A0AA39VX89-F1
#
_cell.length_a   1.000
_cell.length_b   1.000
_cell.length_c   1.000
_cell.angle_alpha   90.00
_cell.angle_beta   90.00
_cell.angle_gamma   90.00
#
_symmetry.space_group_name_H-M   'P 1'
#
loop_
_entity.id
_entity.type
_entity.pdbx_description
1 polymer ?
#
loop_
_entity_poly.entity_id
_entity_poly.type
_entity_poly.pdbx_seq_one_letter_code
_entity_poly.pdbx_strand_id
1 'polypeptide(L)'
;MNPDETQKSLDHKLSCVADLSQLNIRGYAEGGLADINKLDVILQGLGFTQKKADSQVGLSVLNTVLLLRRHEGARAKLAEAMTMGKSVGSCIEIIEDTIDEADI
;
A
#
# COMPACT_ATOMS: atom_id res chain seq x y z
N MET A 1 -6.89 -28.69 4.21
CA MET A 1 -5.77 -27.73 4.37
C MET A 1 -6.06 -26.96 5.64
N ASN A 2 -5.16 -27.02 6.62
CA ASN A 2 -5.43 -26.42 7.93
C ASN A 2 -5.40 -24.88 7.81
N PRO A 3 -6.26 -24.15 8.54
CA PRO A 3 -6.24 -22.68 8.52
C PRO A 3 -4.87 -22.11 8.91
N ASP A 4 -4.12 -22.78 9.79
CA ASP A 4 -2.74 -22.42 10.18
C ASP A 4 -1.72 -22.57 9.03
N GLU A 5 -1.90 -23.54 8.13
CA GLU A 5 -1.03 -23.72 6.95
C GLU A 5 -1.35 -22.70 5.84
N THR A 6 -2.62 -22.28 5.77
CA THR A 6 -3.08 -21.26 4.83
C THR A 6 -2.55 -19.89 5.24
N GLN A 7 -2.58 -19.59 6.54
CA GLN A 7 -1.98 -18.39 7.13
C GLN A 7 -0.46 -18.36 6.89
N LYS A 8 0.26 -19.45 7.21
CA LYS A 8 1.71 -19.54 6.95
C LYS A 8 2.07 -19.41 5.47
N SER A 9 1.24 -19.92 4.56
CA SER A 9 1.47 -19.79 3.11
C SER A 9 1.24 -18.36 2.61
N LEU A 10 0.26 -17.66 3.19
CA LEU A 10 -0.02 -16.26 2.93
C LEU A 10 1.09 -15.36 3.49
N ASP A 11 1.53 -15.62 4.73
CA ASP A 11 2.65 -14.92 5.39
C ASP A 11 3.96 -15.10 4.61
N HIS A 12 4.25 -16.31 4.12
CA HIS A 12 5.44 -16.59 3.31
C HIS A 12 5.40 -15.95 1.92
N LYS A 13 4.20 -15.74 1.34
CA LYS A 13 4.04 -15.02 0.06
C LYS A 13 4.07 -13.50 0.23
N LEU A 14 3.64 -12.99 1.38
CA LEU A 14 3.64 -11.56 1.73
C LEU A 14 4.97 -11.07 2.31
N SER A 15 5.83 -11.98 2.79
CA SER A 15 7.22 -11.70 3.18
C SER A 15 8.00 -10.92 2.10
N CYS A 16 7.76 -11.22 0.81
CA CYS A 16 8.38 -10.53 -0.32
C CYS A 16 7.68 -9.21 -0.72
N VAL A 17 6.60 -8.82 -0.04
CA VAL A 17 5.83 -7.61 -0.33
C VAL A 17 6.02 -6.54 0.76
N ALA A 18 6.68 -6.89 1.86
CA ALA A 18 7.20 -5.96 2.86
C ALA A 18 8.37 -5.07 2.35
N ASP A 19 8.73 -5.16 1.07
CA ASP A 19 9.91 -4.50 0.49
C ASP A 19 9.61 -3.17 -0.22
N LEU A 20 8.36 -2.68 -0.32
CA LEU A 20 8.04 -1.60 -1.29
C LEU A 20 7.23 -0.41 -0.77
N SER A 21 7.37 -0.07 0.52
CA SER A 21 7.16 1.32 0.98
C SER A 21 8.29 1.87 1.86
N GLN A 22 9.34 1.08 2.08
CA GLN A 22 10.60 1.49 2.68
C GLN A 22 11.78 0.77 2.01
N LEU A 23 12.35 1.38 0.98
CA LEU A 23 13.66 0.93 0.48
C LEU A 23 14.58 2.11 0.22
N ASN A 24 14.67 2.99 1.24
CA ASN A 24 15.98 3.53 1.60
C ASN A 24 16.11 4.02 3.05
N ILE A 25 15.04 4.16 3.83
CA ILE A 25 15.18 4.66 5.21
C ILE A 25 14.15 3.97 6.12
N ARG A 26 14.61 2.97 6.88
CA ARG A 26 14.12 2.60 8.24
C ARG A 26 12.91 1.67 8.43
N GLY A 27 13.10 0.37 8.23
CA GLY A 27 12.56 -0.70 9.10
C GLY A 27 11.08 -1.13 8.96
N TYR A 28 10.90 -2.40 8.57
CA TYR A 28 9.76 -3.29 8.86
C TYR A 28 8.43 -2.58 9.19
N ALA A 29 7.61 -2.29 8.17
CA ALA A 29 6.35 -1.59 8.34
C ALA A 29 5.27 -2.51 8.96
N GLU A 30 5.22 -2.58 10.29
CA GLU A 30 4.18 -3.29 11.06
C GLU A 30 2.75 -2.78 10.76
N GLY A 31 2.60 -1.56 10.24
CA GLY A 31 1.30 -0.95 9.93
C GLY A 31 0.56 -1.56 8.74
N GLY A 32 1.28 -2.02 7.70
CA GLY A 32 0.64 -2.50 6.46
C GLY A 32 -0.14 -3.80 6.62
N LEU A 33 0.24 -4.63 7.61
CA LEU A 33 -0.43 -5.90 7.89
C LEU A 33 -1.85 -5.70 8.43
N ALA A 34 -2.06 -4.68 9.28
CA ALA A 34 -3.37 -4.36 9.81
C ALA A 34 -4.36 -3.93 8.71
N ASP A 35 -3.87 -3.16 7.73
CA ASP A 35 -4.67 -2.72 6.58
C ASP A 35 -5.02 -3.89 5.64
N ILE A 36 -4.07 -4.80 5.39
CA ILE A 36 -4.29 -6.01 4.60
C ILE A 36 -5.35 -6.90 5.27
N ASN A 37 -5.23 -7.13 6.58
CA ASN A 37 -6.20 -7.93 7.34
C ASN A 37 -7.59 -7.30 7.30
N LYS A 38 -7.68 -5.97 7.39
CA LYS A 38 -8.95 -5.25 7.30
C LYS A 38 -9.58 -5.39 5.92
N LEU A 39 -8.78 -5.37 4.85
CA LEU A 39 -9.26 -5.59 3.49
C LEU A 39 -9.81 -7.01 3.31
N ASP A 40 -9.13 -8.02 3.85
CA ASP A 40 -9.59 -9.42 3.81
C ASP A 40 -10.95 -9.59 4.52
N VAL A 41 -11.08 -9.03 5.73
CA VAL A 41 -12.35 -9.04 6.49
C VAL A 41 -13.48 -8.36 5.71
N ILE A 42 -13.23 -7.22 5.06
CA ILE A 42 -14.24 -6.53 4.25
C ILE A 42 -14.66 -7.40 3.06
N LEU A 43 -13.71 -8.00 2.34
CA LEU A 43 -13.99 -8.84 1.17
C LEU A 43 -14.77 -10.10 1.56
N GLN A 44 -14.43 -10.73 2.69
CA GLN A 44 -15.21 -11.82 3.26
C GLN A 44 -16.62 -11.36 3.64
N GLY A 45 -16.77 -10.18 4.25
CA GLY A 45 -18.07 -9.57 4.57
C GLY A 45 -18.95 -9.31 3.33
N LEU A 46 -18.33 -9.11 2.16
CA LEU A 46 -19.00 -9.01 0.86
C LEU A 46 -19.29 -10.38 0.20
N GLY A 47 -19.03 -11.49 0.89
CA GLY A 47 -19.29 -12.85 0.43
C GLY A 47 -18.23 -13.41 -0.52
N PHE A 48 -17.02 -12.84 -0.56
CA PHE A 48 -15.93 -13.39 -1.37
C PHE A 48 -15.40 -14.67 -0.72
N THR A 49 -15.03 -15.66 -1.54
CA THR A 49 -14.26 -16.81 -1.06
C THR A 49 -12.85 -16.36 -0.69
N GLN A 50 -12.16 -17.05 0.22
CA GLN A 50 -10.79 -16.70 0.59
C GLN A 50 -9.87 -16.60 -0.63
N LYS A 51 -9.96 -17.55 -1.56
CA LYS A 51 -9.20 -17.51 -2.82
C LYS A 51 -9.44 -16.23 -3.64
N LYS A 52 -10.69 -15.75 -3.68
CA LYS A 52 -11.04 -14.51 -4.39
C LYS A 52 -10.56 -13.29 -3.60
N ALA A 53 -10.69 -13.30 -2.27
CA ALA A 53 -10.19 -12.25 -1.39
C ALA A 53 -8.67 -12.10 -1.53
N ASP A 54 -7.91 -13.19 -1.43
CA ASP A 54 -6.46 -13.22 -1.61
C ASP A 54 -6.04 -12.64 -2.97
N SER A 55 -6.79 -12.96 -4.04
CA SER A 55 -6.51 -12.45 -5.39
C SER A 55 -6.74 -10.93 -5.47
N GLN A 56 -7.78 -10.41 -4.83
CA GLN A 56 -8.06 -8.96 -4.79
C GLN A 56 -7.05 -8.22 -3.91
N VAL A 57 -6.68 -8.79 -2.77
CA VAL A 57 -5.63 -8.23 -1.90
C VAL A 57 -4.32 -8.16 -2.67
N GLY A 58 -3.89 -9.23 -3.33
CA GLY A 58 -2.67 -9.25 -4.14
C GLY A 58 -2.67 -8.19 -5.25
N LEU A 59 -3.80 -8.05 -5.98
CA LEU A 59 -3.94 -7.01 -7.00
C LEU A 59 -3.90 -5.60 -6.41
N SER A 60 -4.55 -5.38 -5.27
CA SER A 60 -4.59 -4.08 -4.58
C SER A 60 -3.20 -3.66 -4.11
N VAL A 61 -2.40 -4.60 -3.61
CA VAL A 61 -1.03 -4.31 -3.19
C VAL A 61 -0.15 -3.99 -4.40
N LEU A 62 -0.25 -4.76 -5.49
CA LEU A 62 0.50 -4.47 -6.72
C LEU A 62 0.17 -3.08 -7.27
N ASN A 63 -1.13 -2.74 -7.33
CA ASN A 63 -1.57 -1.42 -7.80
C ASN A 63 -1.05 -0.29 -6.90
N THR A 64 -1.08 -0.48 -5.57
CA THR A 64 -0.51 0.48 -4.63
C THR A 64 0.98 0.70 -4.88
N VAL A 65 1.76 -0.37 -5.02
CA VAL A 65 3.20 -0.28 -5.31
C VAL A 65 3.47 0.44 -6.62
N LEU A 66 2.69 0.15 -7.66
CA LEU A 66 2.83 0.80 -8.97
C LEU A 66 2.53 2.31 -8.88
N LEU A 67 1.46 2.71 -8.19
CA LEU A 67 1.13 4.11 -7.95
C LEU A 67 2.24 4.83 -7.16
N LEU A 68 2.75 4.22 -6.09
CA LEU A 68 3.83 4.80 -5.29
C LEU A 68 5.10 5.00 -6.11
N ARG A 69 5.45 4.05 -6.98
CA ARG A 69 6.61 4.17 -7.87
C ARG A 69 6.42 5.23 -8.93
N ARG A 70 5.26 5.24 -9.61
CA ARG A 70 4.94 6.21 -10.66
C ARG A 70 5.07 7.65 -10.16
N HIS A 71 4.55 7.92 -8.96
CA HIS A 71 4.52 9.27 -8.40
C HIS A 71 5.60 9.52 -7.33
N GLU A 72 6.77 8.87 -7.43
CA GLU A 72 7.87 9.04 -6.46
C GLU A 72 8.26 10.52 -6.26
N GLY A 73 8.37 11.28 -7.35
CA GLY A 73 8.70 12.71 -7.28
C GLY A 73 7.68 13.54 -6.51
N ALA A 74 6.38 13.32 -6.75
CA ALA A 74 5.29 13.98 -6.01
C ALA A 74 5.32 13.59 -4.52
N ARG A 75 5.55 12.32 -4.21
CA ARG A 75 5.66 11.83 -2.82
C ARG A 75 6.84 12.44 -2.07
N ALA A 76 7.99 12.60 -2.73
CA ALA A 76 9.17 13.20 -2.11
C ALA A 76 8.91 14.66 -1.71
N LYS A 77 8.34 15.46 -2.61
CA LYS A 77 7.97 16.87 -2.32
C LYS A 77 6.88 16.98 -1.26
N LEU A 78 5.89 16.09 -1.31
CA LEU A 78 4.83 16.01 -0.30
C LEU A 78 5.42 15.73 1.09
N ALA A 79 6.32 14.76 1.20
CA ALA A 79 6.97 14.40 2.46
C ALA A 79 7.81 15.57 3.03
N GLU A 80 8.52 16.30 2.16
CA GLU A 80 9.24 17.52 2.55
C GLU A 80 8.28 18.59 3.09
N ALA A 81 7.21 18.89 2.37
CA ALA A 81 6.21 19.88 2.77
C ALA A 81 5.53 19.53 4.10
N MET A 82 5.15 18.26 4.28
CA MET A 82 4.58 17.77 5.53
C MET A 82 5.58 17.89 6.69
N THR A 83 6.85 17.57 6.45
CA THR A 83 7.92 17.70 7.46
C THR A 83 8.14 19.16 7.86
N MET A 84 7.99 20.09 6.92
CA MET A 84 8.02 21.54 7.17
C MET A 84 6.76 22.07 7.88
N GLY A 85 5.79 21.21 8.20
CA GLY A 85 4.54 21.61 8.86
C GLY A 85 3.65 22.48 7.97
N LYS A 86 3.74 22.32 6.64
CA LYS A 86 2.86 23.03 5.70
C LYS A 86 1.40 22.62 5.93
N SER A 87 0.49 23.52 5.58
CA SER A 87 -0.95 23.23 5.68
C SER A 87 -1.35 22.08 4.75
N VAL A 88 -2.43 21.38 5.10
CA VAL A 88 -3.01 20.34 4.23
C VAL A 88 -3.34 20.90 2.84
N GLY A 89 -3.85 22.13 2.76
CA GLY A 89 -4.13 22.78 1.47
C GLY A 89 -2.88 22.94 0.60
N SER A 90 -1.77 23.38 1.18
CA SER A 90 -0.48 23.47 0.47
C SER A 90 0.06 22.09 0.07
N CYS A 91 -0.17 21.05 0.87
CA CYS A 91 0.21 19.68 0.51
C CYS A 91 -0.59 19.17 -0.69
N ILE A 92 -1.88 19.51 -0.79
CA ILE A 92 -2.73 19.15 -1.94
C ILE A 92 -2.22 19.84 -3.20
N GLU A 93 -1.98 21.16 -3.14
CA GLU A 93 -1.43 21.94 -4.25
C GLU A 93 -0.12 21.34 -4.78
N ILE A 94 0.79 20.93 -3.89
CA ILE A 94 2.05 20.26 -4.28
C ILE A 94 1.83 18.93 -5.01
N ILE A 95 0.82 18.15 -4.61
CA ILE A 95 0.46 16.91 -5.28
C ILE A 95 -0.06 17.22 -6.69
N GLU A 96 -1.02 18.14 -6.80
CA GLU A 96 -1.67 18.52 -8.05
C GLU A 96 -0.67 19.13 -9.05
N ASP A 97 0.27 19.97 -8.58
CA ASP A 97 1.30 20.59 -9.42
C ASP A 97 2.42 19.63 -9.85
N THR A 98 2.58 18.49 -9.17
CA THR A 98 3.70 17.56 -9.43
C THR A 98 3.28 16.30 -10.17
N ILE A 99 2.01 15.92 -10.15
CA ILE A 99 1.51 14.79 -10.95
C ILE A 99 1.34 15.25 -12.41
N ASP A 100 1.96 14.53 -13.34
CA ASP A 100 1.77 14.74 -14.78
C ASP A 100 0.42 14.14 -15.22
N GLU A 101 -0.30 14.83 -16.11
CA GLU A 101 -1.51 14.28 -16.74
C GLU A 101 -1.23 12.95 -17.46
N ALA A 102 -0.01 12.76 -17.98
CA ALA A 102 0.40 11.51 -18.62
C ALA A 102 0.54 10.34 -17.63
N ASP A 103 0.63 10.60 -16.34
CA ASP A 103 0.77 9.59 -15.28
C ASP A 103 -0.58 9.14 -14.68
N ILE A 104 -1.71 9.74 -15.12
CA ILE A 104 -3.08 9.41 -14.71
C ILE A 104 -3.67 8.34 -15.64
#